data_AF-A0A7W0RKA7-F1
#
_entry.id   AF-A0A7W0RKA7-F1
#
_cell.length_a   1.000
_cell.length_b   1.000
_cell.length_c   1.000
_cell.angle_alpha   90.00
_cell.angle_beta   90.00
_cell.angle_gamma   90.00
#
_symmetry.space_group_name_H-M   'P 1'
#
loop_
_entity.id
_entity.type
_entity.pdbx_description
1 polymer ?
#
loop_
_entity_poly.entity_id
_entity_poly.type
_entity_poly.pdbx_seq_one_letter_code
_entity_poly.pdbx_strand_id
1 'polypeptide(L)' 'MPAVTVDDLTVLPRIPAGPAGVITRPVLTLTTAPKGYEGEGFPVRRAFAGADLSLLDPFIHLDQMGEVEYAPGEPKGT' A
#
# COMPACT_ATOMS: atom_id res chain seq x y z
N MET A 1 11.34 9.58 10.89
CA MET A 1 10.44 10.43 11.68
C MET A 1 10.05 9.67 12.93
N PRO A 2 10.14 10.24 14.14
CA PRO A 2 9.70 9.55 15.34
C PRO A 2 8.18 9.36 15.33
N ALA A 3 7.71 8.23 15.84
CA ALA A 3 6.29 8.01 16.06
C ALA A 3 5.80 8.98 17.15
N VAL A 4 4.67 9.64 16.91
CA VAL A 4 4.00 10.50 17.89
C VAL A 4 2.81 9.72 18.43
N THR A 5 2.80 9.50 19.75
CA THR A 5 1.67 8.87 20.46
C THR A 5 0.95 9.94 21.26
N VAL A 6 -0.37 10.02 21.11
CA VAL A 6 -1.26 10.93 21.86
C VAL A 6 -2.52 10.19 22.27
N ASP A 7 -3.13 10.59 23.39
CA ASP A 7 -4.36 9.97 23.90
C ASP A 7 -5.59 10.34 23.05
N ASP A 8 -5.54 11.49 22.36
CA ASP A 8 -6.61 12.00 21.50
C ASP A 8 -6.02 12.47 20.16
N LEU A 9 -6.34 11.78 19.07
CA LEU A 9 -5.85 12.13 17.73
C LEU A 9 -6.42 13.46 17.22
N THR A 10 -7.51 13.96 17.80
CA THR A 10 -8.16 15.20 17.36
C THR A 10 -7.42 16.45 17.80
N VAL A 11 -6.53 16.35 18.79
CA VAL A 11 -5.67 17.47 19.24
C VAL A 11 -4.44 17.66 18.37
N LEU A 12 -4.14 16.71 17.47
CA LEU A 12 -3.01 16.83 16.57
C LEU A 12 -3.22 18.01 15.61
N PRO A 13 -2.19 18.84 15.37
CA PRO A 13 -2.28 19.91 14.39
C PRO A 13 -2.72 19.39 13.03
N ARG A 14 -3.71 20.03 12.42
CA ARG A 14 -4.09 19.73 11.04
C ARG A 14 -2.94 20.07 10.11
N ILE A 15 -2.75 19.23 9.10
CA ILE A 15 -1.80 19.53 8.01
C ILE A 15 -2.34 20.77 7.29
N PRO A 16 -1.55 21.86 7.19
CA PRO A 16 -1.98 23.06 6.50
C PRO A 16 -2.23 22.74 5.02
N ALA A 17 -3.12 23.50 4.39
CA ALA A 17 -3.29 23.42 2.94
C ALA A 17 -1.94 23.67 2.25
N GLY A 18 -1.70 22.93 1.16
CA GLY A 18 -0.50 23.13 0.35
C GLY A 18 -0.44 24.55 -0.25
N PRO A 19 0.73 24.96 -0.76
CA PRO A 19 0.90 26.28 -1.38
C PRO A 19 -0.10 26.52 -2.52
N ALA A 20 -0.57 27.76 -2.66
CA ALA A 20 -1.39 28.15 -3.80
C ALA A 20 -0.61 27.98 -5.12
N GLY A 21 -1.30 27.53 -6.18
CA GLY A 21 -0.69 27.33 -7.50
C GLY A 21 0.04 25.99 -7.68
N VAL A 22 0.04 25.11 -6.68
CA VAL A 22 0.53 23.73 -6.85
C VAL A 22 -0.45 22.95 -7.72
N ILE A 23 0.06 22.41 -8.82
CA ILE A 23 -0.70 21.55 -9.73
C ILE A 23 -0.67 20.12 -9.20
N THR A 24 -1.84 19.53 -9.02
CA THR A 24 -1.96 18.10 -8.69
C THR A 24 -1.43 17.27 -9.86
N ARG A 25 -0.54 16.32 -9.57
CA ARG A 25 -0.04 15.39 -10.59
C ARG A 25 -1.21 14.57 -11.16
N PRO A 26 -1.36 14.45 -12.48
CA PRO A 26 -2.44 13.67 -13.06
C PRO A 26 -2.23 12.17 -12.79
N VAL A 27 -3.34 11.42 -12.75
CA VAL A 27 -3.29 9.95 -12.77
C VAL A 27 -2.90 9.53 -14.18
N LEU A 28 -1.78 8.82 -14.32
CA LEU A 28 -1.31 8.34 -15.62
C LEU A 28 -2.01 7.03 -16.02
N THR A 29 -2.18 6.11 -15.07
CA THR A 29 -2.75 4.78 -15.30
C THR A 29 -3.52 4.30 -14.08
N LEU A 30 -4.60 3.54 -14.31
CA LEU A 30 -5.33 2.82 -13.28
C LEU A 30 -5.35 1.33 -13.66
N THR A 31 -4.80 0.48 -12.80
CA THR A 31 -4.72 -0.98 -13.02
C THR A 31 -5.38 -1.71 -11.85
N THR A 32 -5.90 -2.90 -12.14
CA THR A 32 -6.43 -3.79 -11.10
C THR A 32 -5.34 -4.78 -10.70
N ALA A 33 -4.95 -4.77 -9.43
CA ALA A 33 -3.95 -5.69 -8.90
C ALA A 33 -4.46 -7.15 -8.98
N PRO A 34 -3.78 -8.04 -9.74
CA PRO A 34 -4.14 -9.45 -9.78
C PRO A 34 -3.90 -10.11 -8.41
N LYS A 35 -4.75 -11.09 -8.09
CA LYS A 35 -4.61 -11.92 -6.90
C LYS A 35 -3.62 -13.05 -7.15
N GLY A 36 -2.82 -13.38 -6.16
CA GLY A 36 -1.93 -14.54 -6.15
C GLY A 36 -1.80 -15.14 -4.77
N TYR A 37 -0.91 -16.12 -4.65
CA TYR A 37 -0.49 -16.73 -3.39
C TYR A 37 1.03 -16.68 -3.28
N GLU A 38 1.55 -16.34 -2.11
CA GLU A 38 2.98 -16.27 -1.81
C GLU A 38 3.32 -17.13 -0.58
N GLY A 39 4.54 -17.65 -0.51
CA GLY A 39 5.00 -18.50 0.59
C GLY A 39 4.07 -19.69 0.87
N GLU A 40 3.67 -19.85 2.14
CA GLU A 40 2.78 -20.92 2.62
C GLU A 40 1.30 -20.68 2.26
N GLY A 41 1.00 -20.17 1.06
CA GLY A 41 -0.37 -19.94 0.60
C GLY A 41 -1.00 -18.65 1.10
N PHE A 42 -0.20 -17.61 1.36
CA PHE A 42 -0.71 -16.30 1.75
C PHE A 42 -1.34 -15.58 0.54
N PRO A 43 -2.64 -15.24 0.59
CA PRO A 43 -3.29 -14.49 -0.48
C PRO A 43 -2.75 -13.07 -0.54
N VAL A 44 -2.25 -12.68 -1.71
CA VAL A 44 -1.74 -11.33 -1.97
C VAL A 44 -2.42 -10.71 -3.18
N ARG A 45 -2.38 -9.37 -3.25
CA ARG A 45 -2.67 -8.60 -4.46
C ARG A 45 -1.42 -7.85 -4.90
N ARG A 46 -0.97 -8.10 -6.14
CA ARG A 46 0.26 -7.52 -6.68
C ARG A 46 0.00 -6.17 -7.35
N ALA A 47 0.33 -5.09 -6.66
CA ALA A 47 -0.02 -3.73 -7.10
C ALA A 47 0.75 -3.31 -8.36
N PHE A 48 2.02 -3.69 -8.47
CA PHE A 48 2.89 -3.28 -9.58
C PHE A 48 2.87 -4.23 -10.78
N ALA A 49 2.02 -5.27 -10.76
CA ALA A 49 1.91 -6.19 -11.89
C ALA A 49 1.48 -5.45 -13.17
N GLY A 50 2.35 -5.46 -14.17
CA GLY A 50 2.09 -4.86 -15.49
C GLY A 50 2.25 -3.34 -15.56
N ALA A 51 2.68 -2.68 -14.48
CA ALA A 51 3.03 -1.26 -14.51
C ALA A 51 4.42 -1.06 -15.13
N ASP A 52 4.62 0.07 -15.83
CA ASP A 52 5.93 0.44 -16.37
C ASP A 52 6.91 0.74 -15.23
N LEU A 53 8.00 -0.02 -15.15
CA LEU A 53 9.00 0.08 -14.08
C LEU A 53 9.67 1.45 -14.04
N SER A 54 9.76 2.15 -15.17
CA SER A 54 10.33 3.52 -15.20
C SER A 54 9.46 4.54 -14.46
N LEU A 55 8.18 4.26 -14.30
CA LEU A 55 7.24 5.07 -13.51
C LEU A 55 7.24 4.69 -12.02
N LEU A 56 7.88 3.57 -11.67
CA LEU A 56 7.86 3.01 -10.31
C LEU A 56 9.17 3.21 -9.55
N ASP A 57 10.29 3.49 -10.20
CA ASP A 57 11.59 3.75 -9.56
C ASP A 57 11.45 4.72 -8.37
N PRO A 58 11.92 4.37 -7.15
CA PRO A 58 12.78 3.22 -6.76
C PRO A 58 12.05 1.99 -6.23
N PHE A 59 10.73 1.91 -6.42
CA PHE A 59 9.93 0.80 -5.93
C PHE A 59 10.00 -0.39 -6.90
N ILE A 60 10.39 -1.54 -6.38
CA ILE A 60 10.57 -2.77 -7.17
C ILE A 60 9.36 -3.70 -7.03
N HIS A 61 8.74 -3.72 -5.86
CA HIS A 61 7.66 -4.65 -5.54
C HIS A 61 6.70 -4.08 -4.50
N LEU A 62 5.42 -4.38 -4.64
CA LEU A 62 4.39 -4.05 -3.65
C LEU A 62 3.27 -5.08 -3.75
N ASP A 63 3.12 -5.85 -2.67
CA ASP A 63 2.00 -6.75 -2.48
C ASP A 63 1.18 -6.28 -1.28
N GLN A 64 -0.13 -6.21 -1.46
CA GLN A 64 -1.07 -6.09 -0.35
C GLN A 64 -1.39 -7.49 0.16
N MET A 65 -1.09 -7.73 1.44
CA MET A 65 -1.55 -8.93 2.13
C MET A 65 -3.07 -8.85 2.31
N GLY A 66 -3.79 -9.92 1.96
CA GLY A 66 -5.24 -9.96 2.10
C GLY A 66 -5.71 -9.68 3.53
N GLU A 67 -6.90 -9.09 3.66
CA GLU A 67 -7.62 -8.95 4.94
C GLU A 67 -8.14 -10.33 5.34
N VAL A 68 -7.28 -11.13 5.96
CA VAL A 68 -7.59 -12.48 6.39
C VAL A 68 -7.16 -12.62 7.84
N GLU A 69 -8.10 -13.06 8.68
CA GLU A 69 -7.77 -13.54 10.02
C GLU A 69 -7.14 -14.92 9.88
N TYR A 70 -5.90 -15.07 10.35
CA TYR A 70 -5.20 -16.35 10.35
C TYR A 70 -5.25 -16.97 11.75
N ALA A 71 -5.82 -18.17 11.86
CA ALA A 71 -5.63 -18.99 13.05
C ALA A 71 -4.23 -19.65 13.03
N PRO A 72 -3.72 -20.07 14.20
CA PRO A 72 -2.41 -20.74 14.28
C PRO A 72 -2.30 -21.94 13.32
N GLY A 73 -1.37 -21.86 12.38
CA GLY A 73 -1.06 -22.95 11.45
C GLY A 73 -2.00 -23.09 10.24
N GLU A 74 -2.83 -22.08 9.93
CA GLU A 74 -3.65 -22.07 8.72
C GLU A 74 -2.90 -21.84 7.40
N PRO A 75 -1.86 -20.97 7.31
CA PRO A 75 -1.08 -20.90 6.08
C PRO A 75 -0.09 -22.06 6.06
N LYS A 76 -0.36 -23.10 5.26
CA LYS A 76 0.52 -24.28 5.05
C LYS A 76 0.81 -24.63 3.58
N GLY A 77 0.49 -23.71 2.67
CA GLY A 77 0.66 -23.92 1.23
C GLY A 77 -0.29 -24.98 0.66
N THR A 78 -0.55 -24.88 -0.64
CA THR A 78 -1.22 -25.93 -1.44
C THR A 78 -0.27 -27.08 -1.75
#